data_AF-A0A2I1HBQ4-F1
#
_entry.id   AF-A0A2I1HBQ4-F1
#
_cell.length_a   1.000
_cell.length_b   1.000
_cell.length_c   1.000
_cell.angle_alpha   90.00
_cell.angle_beta   90.00
_cell.angle_gamma   90.00
#
_symmetry.space_group_name_H-M   'P 1'
#
loop_
_entity.id
_entity.type
_entity.pdbx_description
1 polymer ?
#
loop_
_entity_poly.entity_id
_entity_poly.type
_entity_poly.pdbx_seq_one_letter_code
_entity_poly.pdbx_strand_id
1 'polypeptide(L)'
;MDPTRKAKEHLQYVFKSCRIHYKRNVDHYPYCADTKHDMLEILKANSSEEINQIFGQIKMRNEDGIQNWLEYYQKPWVLGSLTYHYSLMSYEDWQTTPFDTNIAESIPMSSKDKSDFGKKMQANKRSVRKLSKRTTSKGKQRASKKAKIDYDDDDTEMEIEERKIALEERKMQLKQNEIDLKLKELQIKKLEMELNNNQ
;
A
#
# COMPACT_ATOMS: atom_id res chain seq x y z
N MET A 1 18.64 0.43 -16.45
CA MET A 1 17.38 -0.06 -17.05
C MET A 1 17.73 -1.03 -18.16
N ASP A 2 17.28 -2.28 -18.07
CA ASP A 2 17.49 -3.30 -19.10
C ASP A 2 16.68 -2.95 -20.37
N PRO A 3 17.33 -2.71 -21.53
CA PRO A 3 16.66 -2.29 -22.76
C PRO A 3 15.81 -3.41 -23.41
N THR A 4 15.92 -4.64 -22.93
CA THR A 4 15.16 -5.79 -23.46
C THR A 4 13.75 -5.89 -22.88
N ARG A 5 13.42 -5.09 -21.85
CA ARG A 5 12.14 -5.13 -21.13
C ARG A 5 11.31 -3.88 -21.36
N LYS A 6 9.99 -4.05 -21.40
CA LYS A 6 9.03 -2.94 -21.52
C LYS A 6 8.99 -2.14 -20.23
N ALA A 7 8.70 -0.85 -20.32
CA ALA A 7 8.57 0.04 -19.16
C ALA A 7 7.64 -0.51 -18.06
N LYS A 8 6.56 -1.22 -18.43
CA LYS A 8 5.63 -1.85 -17.49
C LYS A 8 6.24 -3.05 -16.74
N GLU A 9 7.18 -3.75 -17.34
CA GLU A 9 7.87 -4.88 -16.71
C GLU A 9 8.89 -4.38 -15.69
N HIS A 10 9.55 -3.25 -15.98
CA HIS A 10 10.46 -2.59 -15.03
C HIS A 10 9.76 -2.16 -13.73
N LEU A 11 8.48 -1.81 -13.78
CA LEU A 11 7.73 -1.42 -12.57
C LEU A 11 7.72 -2.52 -11.50
N GLN A 12 7.70 -3.80 -11.89
CA GLN A 12 7.72 -4.90 -10.93
C GLN A 12 9.01 -4.96 -10.11
N TYR A 13 10.10 -4.34 -10.58
CA TYR A 13 11.40 -4.37 -9.93
C TYR A 13 11.66 -3.20 -8.99
N VAL A 14 10.96 -2.07 -9.17
CA VAL A 14 11.32 -0.80 -8.54
C VAL A 14 10.17 -0.07 -7.87
N PHE A 15 8.92 -0.46 -8.15
CA PHE A 15 7.76 0.32 -7.75
C PHE A 15 7.03 -0.30 -6.56
N LYS A 16 6.78 0.53 -5.54
CA LYS A 16 5.91 0.23 -4.40
C LYS A 16 4.76 1.22 -4.35
N SER A 17 3.54 0.71 -4.23
CA SER A 17 2.36 1.54 -4.07
C SER A 17 2.24 2.06 -2.65
N CYS A 18 1.83 3.33 -2.51
CA CYS A 18 1.52 3.93 -1.22
C CYS A 18 0.29 3.24 -0.60
N ARG A 19 0.46 2.66 0.60
CA ARG A 19 -0.63 1.96 1.32
C ARG A 19 -1.76 2.90 1.73
N ILE A 20 -1.47 4.15 2.11
CA ILE A 20 -2.49 5.14 2.48
C ILE A 20 -3.37 5.47 1.27
N HIS A 21 -2.76 5.74 0.10
CA HIS A 21 -3.53 6.01 -1.12
C HIS A 21 -4.37 4.82 -1.54
N TYR A 22 -3.84 3.59 -1.41
CA TYR A 22 -4.61 2.38 -1.66
C TYR A 22 -5.81 2.26 -0.71
N LYS A 23 -5.60 2.40 0.60
CA LYS A 23 -6.67 2.33 1.62
C LYS A 23 -7.76 3.37 1.35
N ARG A 24 -7.38 4.63 1.11
CA ARG A 24 -8.33 5.67 0.72
C ARG A 24 -9.08 5.30 -0.54
N ASN A 25 -8.41 4.77 -1.57
CA ASN A 25 -9.09 4.35 -2.79
C ASN A 25 -10.12 3.25 -2.52
N VAL A 26 -9.78 2.25 -1.68
CA VAL A 26 -10.71 1.21 -1.23
C VAL A 26 -11.93 1.82 -0.53
N ASP A 27 -11.73 2.80 0.35
CA ASP A 27 -12.82 3.47 1.07
C ASP A 27 -13.78 4.21 0.13
N HIS A 28 -13.29 4.77 -0.98
CA HIS A 28 -14.08 5.51 -1.95
C HIS A 28 -14.94 4.62 -2.86
N TYR A 29 -14.59 3.34 -3.02
CA TYR A 29 -15.43 2.44 -3.82
C TYR A 29 -16.78 2.20 -3.12
N PRO A 30 -17.87 2.05 -3.89
CA PRO A 30 -19.20 1.80 -3.35
C PRO A 30 -19.40 0.31 -2.98
N TYR A 31 -18.36 -0.37 -2.52
CA TYR A 31 -18.42 -1.78 -2.16
C TYR A 31 -18.86 -2.01 -0.72
N CYS A 32 -19.39 -3.20 -0.42
CA CYS A 32 -19.72 -3.57 0.95
C CYS A 32 -18.47 -3.64 1.86
N ALA A 33 -18.68 -3.56 3.17
CA ALA A 33 -17.60 -3.54 4.16
C ALA A 33 -16.70 -4.78 4.05
N ASP A 34 -17.29 -5.94 3.85
CA ASP A 34 -16.57 -7.19 3.74
C ASP A 34 -15.70 -7.27 2.47
N THR A 35 -16.17 -6.74 1.33
CA THR A 35 -15.35 -6.62 0.12
C THR A 35 -14.16 -5.71 0.35
N LYS A 36 -14.39 -4.57 1.02
CA LYS A 36 -13.31 -3.64 1.37
C LYS A 36 -12.31 -4.28 2.33
N HIS A 37 -12.80 -5.08 3.28
CA HIS A 37 -11.95 -5.86 4.18
C HIS A 37 -11.03 -6.79 3.39
N ASP A 38 -11.59 -7.63 2.51
CA ASP A 38 -10.81 -8.54 1.65
C ASP A 38 -9.79 -7.78 0.79
N MET A 39 -10.19 -6.64 0.20
CA MET A 39 -9.27 -5.79 -0.57
C MET A 39 -8.07 -5.31 0.25
N LEU A 40 -8.26 -5.00 1.54
CA LEU A 40 -7.20 -4.55 2.43
C LEU A 40 -6.32 -5.71 2.93
N GLU A 41 -6.87 -6.93 3.04
CA GLU A 41 -6.10 -8.13 3.42
C GLU A 41 -4.99 -8.47 2.43
N ILE A 42 -5.11 -8.07 1.16
CA ILE A 42 -4.05 -8.22 0.15
C ILE A 42 -2.71 -7.62 0.63
N LEU A 43 -2.75 -6.55 1.44
CA LEU A 43 -1.55 -5.89 1.97
C LEU A 43 -0.85 -6.67 3.10
N LYS A 44 -1.58 -7.60 3.73
CA LYS A 44 -1.16 -8.39 4.90
C LYS A 44 -0.88 -9.85 4.58
N ALA A 45 -1.36 -10.34 3.43
CA ALA A 45 -1.17 -11.71 3.00
C ALA A 45 0.33 -12.09 2.93
N ASN A 46 0.63 -13.31 3.38
CA ASN A 46 1.98 -13.84 3.54
C ASN A 46 2.39 -14.84 2.45
N SER A 47 1.51 -15.07 1.48
CA SER A 47 1.77 -15.98 0.36
C SER A 47 1.04 -15.57 -0.91
N SER A 48 1.49 -16.08 -2.05
CA SER A 48 0.82 -15.84 -3.34
C SER A 48 -0.54 -16.54 -3.40
N GLU A 49 -0.66 -17.67 -2.71
CA GLU A 49 -1.84 -18.52 -2.58
C GLU A 49 -2.95 -17.82 -1.80
N GLU A 50 -2.61 -17.22 -0.66
CA GLU A 50 -3.55 -16.44 0.15
C GLU A 50 -4.10 -15.24 -0.64
N ILE A 51 -3.24 -14.56 -1.39
CA ILE A 51 -3.65 -13.45 -2.27
C ILE A 51 -4.62 -13.94 -3.36
N ASN A 52 -4.34 -15.09 -3.97
CA ASN A 52 -5.24 -15.68 -4.96
C ASN A 52 -6.58 -16.10 -4.35
N GLN A 53 -6.58 -16.61 -3.11
CA GLN A 53 -7.80 -16.91 -2.37
C GLN A 53 -8.63 -15.65 -2.12
N ILE A 54 -8.00 -14.57 -1.66
CA ILE A 54 -8.66 -13.26 -1.45
C ILE A 54 -9.30 -12.76 -2.75
N PHE A 55 -8.58 -12.81 -3.88
CA PHE A 55 -9.17 -12.45 -5.18
C PHE A 55 -10.36 -13.33 -5.55
N GLY A 56 -10.30 -14.63 -5.22
CA GLY A 56 -11.42 -15.55 -5.37
C GLY A 56 -12.64 -15.10 -4.56
N GLN A 57 -12.46 -14.77 -3.28
CA GLN A 57 -13.54 -14.29 -2.41
C GLN A 57 -14.17 -13.01 -2.95
N ILE A 58 -13.36 -12.01 -3.31
CA ILE A 58 -13.82 -10.74 -3.90
C ILE A 58 -14.64 -11.00 -5.16
N LYS A 59 -14.17 -11.91 -6.04
CA LYS A 59 -14.87 -12.26 -7.28
C LYS A 59 -16.25 -12.87 -7.02
N MET A 60 -16.37 -13.72 -6.00
CA MET A 60 -17.63 -14.40 -5.67
C MET A 60 -18.73 -13.45 -5.19
N ARG A 61 -18.38 -12.27 -4.66
CA ARG A 61 -19.34 -11.28 -4.17
C ARG A 61 -20.14 -10.59 -5.28
N ASN A 62 -19.65 -10.65 -6.53
CA ASN A 62 -20.35 -10.22 -7.73
C ASN A 62 -20.95 -8.80 -7.67
N GLU A 63 -20.24 -7.86 -7.04
CA GLU A 63 -20.64 -6.45 -6.95
C GLU A 63 -20.41 -5.69 -8.27
N ASP A 64 -21.17 -4.62 -8.50
CA ASP A 64 -21.05 -3.82 -9.72
C ASP A 64 -19.65 -3.21 -9.86
N GLY A 65 -19.07 -3.33 -11.06
CA GLY A 65 -17.71 -2.86 -11.32
C GLY A 65 -16.57 -3.68 -10.68
N ILE A 66 -16.85 -4.76 -9.94
CA ILE A 66 -15.80 -5.57 -9.29
C ILE A 66 -14.87 -6.23 -10.31
N GLN A 67 -15.40 -6.63 -11.48
CA GLN A 67 -14.58 -7.21 -12.55
C GLN A 67 -13.55 -6.23 -13.08
N ASN A 68 -13.90 -4.95 -13.21
CA ASN A 68 -12.95 -3.91 -13.65
C ASN A 68 -11.85 -3.70 -12.61
N TRP A 69 -12.22 -3.76 -11.33
CA TRP A 69 -11.26 -3.69 -10.23
C TRP A 69 -10.30 -4.88 -10.26
N LEU A 70 -10.83 -6.10 -10.41
CA LEU A 70 -10.02 -7.33 -10.56
C LEU A 70 -9.08 -7.25 -11.75
N GLU A 71 -9.57 -6.86 -12.93
CA GLU A 71 -8.77 -6.71 -14.14
C GLU A 71 -7.63 -5.69 -13.98
N TYR A 72 -7.87 -4.61 -13.22
CA TYR A 72 -6.85 -3.62 -12.94
C TYR A 72 -5.80 -4.14 -11.95
N TYR A 73 -6.24 -4.67 -10.81
CA TYR A 73 -5.34 -5.05 -9.70
C TYR A 73 -4.64 -6.39 -9.90
N GLN A 74 -5.14 -7.27 -10.77
CA GLN A 74 -4.46 -8.52 -11.16
C GLN A 74 -3.34 -8.32 -12.19
N LYS A 75 -3.17 -7.10 -12.73
CA LYS A 75 -2.03 -6.80 -13.61
C LYS A 75 -0.72 -7.00 -12.82
N PRO A 76 0.26 -7.78 -13.33
CA PRO A 76 1.45 -8.14 -12.55
C PRO A 76 2.20 -6.94 -11.95
N TRP A 77 2.34 -5.84 -12.70
CA TRP A 77 2.99 -4.62 -12.22
C TRP A 77 2.17 -3.79 -11.22
N VAL A 78 0.85 -3.97 -11.19
CA VAL A 78 -0.01 -3.34 -10.19
C VAL A 78 0.04 -4.17 -8.91
N LEU A 79 -0.17 -5.49 -9.02
CA LEU A 79 -0.14 -6.40 -7.88
C LEU A 79 1.23 -6.43 -7.20
N GLY A 80 2.31 -6.55 -7.98
CA GLY A 80 3.69 -6.55 -7.50
C GLY A 80 4.14 -5.21 -6.88
N SER A 81 3.34 -4.16 -7.00
CA SER A 81 3.56 -2.91 -6.27
C SER A 81 2.90 -2.88 -4.89
N LEU A 82 1.88 -3.71 -4.67
CA LEU A 82 1.13 -3.77 -3.41
C LEU A 82 1.70 -4.82 -2.46
N THR A 83 2.18 -5.93 -3.01
CA THR A 83 2.67 -7.10 -2.27
C THR A 83 4.03 -7.58 -2.78
N TYR A 84 4.87 -8.02 -1.84
CA TYR A 84 6.17 -8.59 -2.15
C TYR A 84 6.05 -9.89 -2.96
N HIS A 85 5.01 -10.69 -2.68
CA HIS A 85 4.85 -12.03 -3.27
C HIS A 85 4.64 -12.02 -4.78
N TYR A 86 4.31 -10.88 -5.37
CA TYR A 86 4.23 -10.66 -6.82
C TYR A 86 5.22 -9.61 -7.31
N SER A 87 6.03 -9.05 -6.41
CA SER A 87 7.08 -8.11 -6.76
C SER A 87 8.29 -8.87 -7.29
N LEU A 88 8.99 -8.28 -8.25
CA LEU A 88 10.31 -8.73 -8.69
C LEU A 88 11.43 -7.88 -8.06
N MET A 89 11.06 -6.95 -7.19
CA MET A 89 11.96 -6.22 -6.31
C MET A 89 12.68 -7.19 -5.38
N SER A 90 13.94 -6.93 -5.07
CA SER A 90 14.67 -7.74 -4.09
C SER A 90 14.00 -7.63 -2.72
N TYR A 91 14.13 -8.66 -1.88
CA TYR A 91 13.56 -8.62 -0.52
C TYR A 91 14.13 -7.45 0.29
N GLU A 92 15.43 -7.19 0.17
CA GLU A 92 16.11 -6.09 0.87
C GLU A 92 15.58 -4.73 0.44
N ASP A 93 15.47 -4.49 -0.87
CA ASP A 93 14.89 -3.26 -1.42
C ASP A 93 13.43 -3.12 -1.01
N TRP A 94 12.68 -4.22 -0.99
CA TRP A 94 11.29 -4.20 -0.54
C TRP A 94 11.19 -3.84 0.95
N GLN A 95 12.06 -4.35 1.82
CA GLN A 95 11.99 -4.03 3.25
C GLN A 95 12.44 -2.59 3.55
N THR A 96 13.42 -2.09 2.80
CA THR A 96 14.01 -0.76 3.02
C THR A 96 13.26 0.37 2.33
N THR A 97 12.60 0.08 1.19
CA THR A 97 11.79 1.06 0.47
C THR A 97 10.51 1.34 1.26
N PRO A 98 10.31 2.58 1.75
CA PRO A 98 9.10 2.94 2.47
C PRO A 98 7.89 2.83 1.55
N PHE A 99 6.73 2.50 2.12
CA PHE A 99 5.46 2.67 1.41
C PHE A 99 5.15 4.18 1.39
N ASP A 100 5.75 4.91 0.45
CA ASP A 100 5.86 6.37 0.40
C ASP A 100 4.62 7.10 0.93
N THR A 101 4.75 7.62 2.15
CA THR A 101 3.68 8.27 2.91
C THR A 101 4.08 9.60 3.53
N ASN A 102 5.31 10.09 3.30
CA ASN A 102 5.82 11.21 4.09
C ASN A 102 6.37 12.40 3.28
N ILE A 103 6.15 12.47 1.95
CA ILE A 103 6.59 13.64 1.17
C ILE A 103 5.41 14.45 0.61
N ALA A 104 4.33 13.80 0.19
CA ALA A 104 3.17 14.50 -0.39
C ALA A 104 2.16 15.00 0.66
N GLU A 105 2.01 14.28 1.78
CA GLU A 105 1.00 14.60 2.82
C GLU A 105 1.55 15.51 3.93
N SER A 106 2.86 15.49 4.14
CA SER A 106 3.59 16.28 5.14
C SER A 106 3.87 17.70 4.65
N ILE A 107 3.56 18.02 3.39
CA ILE A 107 3.49 19.41 2.93
C ILE A 107 2.25 19.98 3.61
N PRO A 108 2.40 20.88 4.60
CA PRO A 108 1.26 21.54 5.17
C PRO A 108 0.56 22.24 4.01
N MET A 109 -0.75 22.08 3.86
CA MET A 109 -1.59 22.99 3.07
C MET A 109 -1.64 24.39 3.73
N SER A 110 -0.49 24.92 4.12
CA SER A 110 -0.26 26.31 4.46
C SER A 110 -0.28 27.09 3.15
N SER A 111 -1.49 27.43 2.72
CA SER A 111 -1.79 28.29 1.59
C SER A 111 -1.35 29.73 1.88
N LYS A 112 -0.04 29.99 1.96
CA LYS A 112 0.52 31.35 2.09
C LYS A 112 1.75 31.60 1.22
N ASP A 113 2.01 30.78 0.22
CA ASP A 113 3.05 31.10 -0.74
C ASP A 113 2.52 32.10 -1.78
N LYS A 114 2.82 33.38 -1.56
CA LYS A 114 2.48 34.51 -2.46
C LYS A 114 3.48 34.66 -3.62
N SER A 115 4.32 33.66 -3.85
CA SER A 115 5.30 33.68 -4.93
C SER A 115 4.61 33.65 -6.30
N ASP A 116 5.19 34.35 -7.28
CA ASP A 116 4.63 34.48 -8.63
C ASP A 116 4.53 33.14 -9.37
N PHE A 117 5.28 32.13 -8.89
CA PHE A 117 5.21 30.74 -9.35
C PHE A 117 3.87 30.07 -8.97
N GLY A 118 3.35 30.32 -7.76
CA GLY A 118 2.07 29.81 -7.29
C GLY A 118 0.87 30.35 -8.08
N LYS A 119 0.95 31.58 -8.59
CA LYS A 119 -0.10 32.18 -9.43
C LYS A 119 -0.18 31.54 -10.83
N LYS A 120 0.97 31.17 -11.43
CA LYS A 120 1.02 30.50 -12.74
C LYS A 120 0.42 29.09 -12.71
N MET A 121 0.60 28.33 -11.62
CA MET A 121 -0.06 27.01 -11.46
C MET A 121 -1.59 27.11 -11.30
N GLN A 122 -2.13 28.20 -10.74
CA GLN A 122 -3.59 28.40 -10.64
C GLN A 122 -4.24 28.77 -11.99
N ALA A 123 -3.53 29.49 -12.87
CA ALA A 123 -4.06 29.88 -14.18
C ALA A 123 -4.29 28.65 -15.09
N ASN A 124 -3.42 27.65 -15.03
CA ASN A 124 -3.54 26.45 -15.88
C ASN A 124 -4.70 25.52 -15.44
N LYS A 125 -5.06 25.51 -14.14
CA LYS A 125 -6.21 24.74 -13.63
C LYS A 125 -7.58 25.38 -13.96
N ARG A 126 -7.64 26.68 -14.29
CA ARG A 126 -8.90 27.34 -14.70
C ARG A 126 -9.29 27.11 -16.16
N SER A 127 -8.34 26.78 -17.04
CA SER A 127 -8.65 26.51 -18.46
C SER A 127 -9.32 25.15 -18.67
N VAL A 128 -8.91 24.12 -17.93
CA VAL A 128 -9.47 22.76 -18.04
C VAL A 128 -10.93 22.68 -17.53
N ARG A 129 -11.33 23.59 -16.63
CA ARG A 129 -12.69 23.63 -16.07
C ARG A 129 -13.72 24.35 -16.95
N LYS A 130 -13.31 24.99 -18.05
CA LYS A 130 -14.21 25.75 -18.95
C LYS A 130 -14.81 24.94 -20.11
N LEU A 131 -14.42 23.69 -20.32
CA LEU A 131 -15.01 22.85 -21.38
C LEU A 131 -16.21 22.00 -20.93
N SER A 132 -16.51 21.93 -19.62
CA SER A 132 -17.58 21.06 -19.08
C SER A 132 -18.75 21.83 -18.42
N LYS A 133 -18.98 23.09 -18.80
CA LYS A 133 -20.13 23.87 -18.31
C LYS A 133 -20.91 24.48 -19.45
N ARG A 134 -21.57 23.63 -20.22
CA ARG A 134 -22.67 24.05 -21.09
C ARG A 134 -23.86 23.11 -20.99
N THR A 135 -24.31 22.85 -19.78
CA THR A 135 -25.70 22.46 -19.50
C THR A 135 -26.09 22.87 -18.09
N THR A 136 -27.32 23.39 -17.99
CA THR A 136 -28.18 23.66 -16.83
C THR A 136 -27.86 24.82 -15.87
N SER A 137 -28.87 25.70 -15.82
CA SER A 137 -29.01 26.94 -15.06
C SER A 137 -29.81 26.75 -13.76
N LYS A 138 -29.62 27.68 -12.81
CA LYS A 138 -30.40 27.99 -11.58
C LYS A 138 -30.24 26.99 -10.42
N GLY A 139 -30.01 27.37 -9.15
CA GLY A 139 -29.92 28.66 -8.47
C GLY A 139 -29.79 28.46 -6.95
N LYS A 140 -29.66 29.58 -6.22
CA LYS A 140 -29.68 29.81 -4.75
C LYS A 140 -28.41 29.58 -3.92
N GLN A 141 -27.90 30.71 -3.42
CA GLN A 141 -26.97 30.86 -2.30
C GLN A 141 -27.71 30.68 -0.96
N ARG A 142 -27.02 30.15 0.08
CA ARG A 142 -27.00 30.73 1.44
C ARG A 142 -25.95 30.07 2.35
N ALA A 143 -25.57 30.85 3.35
CA ALA A 143 -24.30 30.91 4.07
C ALA A 143 -23.96 29.75 5.03
N SER A 144 -22.67 29.48 5.16
CA SER A 144 -22.07 28.52 6.09
C SER A 144 -21.78 29.17 7.47
N LYS A 145 -22.33 28.58 8.53
CA LYS A 145 -21.83 28.75 9.91
C LYS A 145 -20.88 27.59 10.21
N LYS A 146 -19.71 27.91 10.76
CA LYS A 146 -18.61 27.00 11.06
C LYS A 146 -18.73 26.56 12.52
N ALA A 147 -19.00 25.28 12.76
CA ALA A 147 -18.84 24.66 14.08
C ALA A 147 -17.37 24.23 14.26
N LYS A 148 -16.82 24.47 15.45
CA LYS A 148 -15.54 23.92 15.89
C LYS A 148 -15.78 22.50 16.38
N ILE A 149 -14.93 21.57 15.97
CA ILE A 149 -14.85 20.21 16.50
C ILE A 149 -13.48 20.16 17.19
N ASP A 150 -13.48 19.96 18.51
CA ASP A 150 -12.29 19.55 19.27
C ASP A 150 -12.00 18.09 18.91
N TYR A 151 -10.74 17.78 18.62
CA TYR A 151 -10.27 16.40 18.45
C TYR A 151 -9.68 15.95 19.79
N ASP A 152 -10.25 14.87 20.34
CA ASP A 152 -9.72 14.19 21.52
C ASP A 152 -8.38 13.50 21.19
N ASP A 153 -7.42 13.64 22.11
CA ASP A 153 -5.99 13.26 22.01
C ASP A 153 -5.72 11.76 22.31
N ASP A 154 -6.78 10.96 22.46
CA ASP A 154 -6.74 9.58 22.99
C ASP A 154 -6.52 8.50 21.90
N ASP A 155 -6.78 8.83 20.62
CA ASP A 155 -6.65 7.93 19.46
C ASP A 155 -5.18 7.61 19.11
N THR A 156 -4.25 8.37 19.70
CA THR A 156 -2.80 8.31 19.45
C THR A 156 -2.09 7.23 20.27
N GLU A 157 -2.60 6.89 21.46
CA GLU A 157 -1.91 5.98 22.38
C GLU A 157 -2.10 4.51 21.98
N MET A 158 -3.28 4.16 21.43
CA MET A 158 -3.59 2.84 20.89
C MET A 158 -2.73 2.51 19.67
N GLU A 159 -2.54 3.46 18.74
CA GLU A 159 -1.64 3.30 17.58
C GLU A 159 -0.17 3.11 18.00
N ILE A 160 0.26 3.74 19.10
CA ILE A 160 1.62 3.59 19.62
C ILE A 160 1.82 2.20 20.22
N GLU A 161 0.84 1.69 20.98
CA GLU A 161 0.92 0.37 21.60
C GLU A 161 0.87 -0.76 20.56
N GLU A 162 0.04 -0.65 19.51
CA GLU A 162 0.03 -1.58 18.37
C GLU A 162 1.40 -1.65 17.68
N ARG A 163 2.05 -0.50 17.51
CA ARG A 163 3.37 -0.40 16.88
C ARG A 163 4.47 -1.04 17.73
N LYS A 164 4.32 -1.00 19.05
CA LYS A 164 5.23 -1.58 20.03
C LYS A 164 5.08 -3.10 20.09
N ILE A 165 3.84 -3.61 20.02
CA ILE A 165 3.55 -5.05 19.89
C ILE A 165 4.19 -5.60 18.61
N ALA A 166 3.98 -4.93 17.47
CA ALA A 166 4.55 -5.35 16.19
C ALA A 166 6.10 -5.37 16.18
N LEU A 167 6.73 -4.42 16.89
CA LEU A 167 8.18 -4.40 17.07
C LEU A 167 8.68 -5.58 17.91
N GLU A 168 7.94 -5.94 18.96
CA GLU A 168 8.33 -7.03 19.86
C GLU A 168 8.12 -8.41 19.22
N GLU A 169 7.03 -8.60 18.46
CA GLU A 169 6.82 -9.79 17.62
C GLU A 169 7.95 -9.98 16.62
N ARG A 170 8.40 -8.89 15.96
CA ARG A 170 9.52 -8.92 15.03
C ARG A 170 10.84 -9.32 15.72
N LYS A 171 11.09 -8.87 16.95
CA LYS A 171 12.26 -9.31 17.73
C LYS A 171 12.18 -10.79 18.07
N MET A 172 11.00 -11.30 18.45
CA MET A 172 10.82 -12.72 18.73
C MET A 172 11.05 -13.58 17.49
N GLN A 173 10.56 -13.15 16.33
CA GLN A 173 10.77 -13.87 15.07
C GLN A 173 12.26 -13.94 14.68
N LEU A 174 13.02 -12.85 14.88
CA LEU A 174 14.46 -12.85 14.63
C LEU A 174 15.21 -13.81 15.56
N LYS A 175 14.85 -13.84 16.85
CA LYS A 175 15.41 -14.80 17.80
C LYS A 175 15.10 -16.24 17.41
N GLN A 176 13.87 -16.51 16.95
CA GLN A 176 13.48 -17.84 16.50
C GLN A 176 14.29 -18.26 15.26
N ASN A 177 14.42 -17.36 14.28
CA ASN A 177 15.21 -17.63 13.08
C ASN A 177 16.69 -17.88 13.41
N GLU A 178 17.26 -17.17 14.39
CA GLU A 178 18.63 -17.38 14.84
C GLU A 178 18.82 -18.77 15.48
N ILE A 179 17.85 -19.21 16.31
CA ILE A 179 17.86 -20.54 16.92
C ILE A 179 17.77 -21.63 15.84
N ASP A 180 16.88 -21.48 14.87
CA ASP A 180 16.71 -22.43 13.77
C ASP A 180 17.98 -22.54 12.92
N LEU A 181 18.67 -21.43 12.69
CA LEU A 181 19.92 -21.39 11.94
C LEU A 181 21.04 -22.13 12.69
N LYS A 182 21.17 -21.90 14.00
CA LYS A 182 22.09 -22.63 14.88
C LYS A 182 21.78 -24.13 14.93
N LEU A 183 20.49 -24.50 14.94
CA LEU A 183 20.08 -25.90 14.92
C LEU A 183 20.49 -26.59 13.62
N LYS A 184 20.29 -25.94 12.48
CA LYS A 184 20.72 -26.45 11.17
C LYS A 184 22.24 -26.61 11.09
N GLU A 185 23.01 -25.63 11.60
CA GLU A 185 24.47 -25.74 11.65
C GLU A 185 24.94 -26.93 12.49
N LEU A 186 24.32 -27.18 13.64
CA LEU A 186 24.64 -28.33 14.48
C LEU A 186 24.29 -29.66 13.81
N GLN A 187 23.17 -29.72 13.08
CA GLN A 187 22.79 -30.90 12.30
C GLN A 187 23.79 -31.20 11.18
N ILE A 188 24.26 -30.16 10.48
CA ILE A 188 25.29 -30.29 9.43
C ILE A 188 26.59 -30.83 10.03
N LYS A 189 27.08 -30.21 11.12
CA LYS A 189 28.30 -30.68 11.81
C LYS A 189 28.20 -32.12 12.29
N LYS A 190 27.01 -32.54 12.77
CA LYS A 190 26.77 -33.92 13.18
C LYS A 190 26.90 -34.89 12.01
N LEU A 191 26.28 -34.57 10.86
CA LEU A 191 26.38 -35.38 9.65
C LEU A 191 27.82 -35.47 9.11
N GLU A 192 28.57 -34.37 9.16
CA GLU A 192 29.98 -34.34 8.77
C GLU A 192 30.85 -35.26 9.66
N MET A 193 30.61 -35.27 10.97
CA MET A 193 31.31 -36.17 11.90
C MET A 193 30.93 -37.64 11.68
N GLU A 194 29.65 -37.93 11.40
CA GLU A 194 29.19 -39.30 11.09
C GLU A 194 29.78 -39.82 9.77
N LEU A 195 29.95 -38.96 8.77
CA LEU A 195 30.63 -39.30 7.51
C LEU A 195 32.12 -39.59 7.72
N ASN A 196 32.81 -38.75 8.50
CA ASN A 196 34.25 -38.93 8.78
C ASN A 196 34.57 -40.14 9.67
N ASN A 197 33.65 -40.58 10.53
CA ASN A 197 33.84 -41.77 11.38
C ASN A 197 33.53 -43.10 10.68
N ASN A 198 32.94 -43.07 9.48
CA ASN A 198 32.61 -44.26 8.68
C ASN A 198 33.64 -44.52 7.55
N GLN A 199 34.81 -43.89 7.63
CA GLN A 199 35.93 -44.00 6.69
C GLN A 199 37.19 -44.53 7.40
#